data_AF-A0A2E2JDJ9-F1
#
_entry.id   AF-A0A2E2JDJ9-F1
#
_cell.length_a   1.000
_cell.length_b   1.000
_cell.length_c   1.000
_cell.angle_alpha   90.00
_cell.angle_beta   90.00
_cell.angle_gamma   90.00
#
_symmetry.space_group_name_H-M   'P 1'
#
loop_
_entity.id
_entity.type
_entity.pdbx_description
1 polymer ?
#
loop_
_entity_poly.entity_id
_entity_poly.type
_entity_poly.pdbx_seq_one_letter_code
_entity_poly.pdbx_strand_id
1 'polypeptide(L)'
;MALPPDTRTLVWTVPIRLGHWCLAALVVVNLFFNDTGGKVHRYIGYAAAAVVALRLIYGLVHRHGPSGLRPPSPSACRAHLRAMCSG
;
A
#
# COMPACT_ATOMS: atom_id res chain seq x y z
N MET A 1 34.63 19.55 -7.86
CA MET A 1 33.56 18.55 -8.11
C MET A 1 32.56 18.67 -6.96
N ALA A 2 31.53 19.49 -7.13
CA ALA A 2 30.51 19.71 -6.09
C ALA A 2 29.54 18.51 -6.10
N LEU A 3 29.24 17.95 -4.93
CA LEU A 3 28.18 16.94 -4.81
C LEU A 3 26.85 17.60 -5.24
N PRO A 4 26.04 16.95 -6.11
CA PRO A 4 24.75 17.51 -6.50
C PRO A 4 23.87 17.72 -5.26
N PRO A 5 22.99 18.74 -5.27
CA PRO A 5 22.11 19.05 -4.14
C PRO A 5 21.37 17.79 -3.69
N ASP A 6 21.25 17.60 -2.36
CA ASP A 6 20.61 16.47 -1.68
C ASP A 6 19.53 15.81 -2.54
N THR A 7 19.89 14.74 -3.25
CA THR A 7 18.99 14.09 -4.19
C THR A 7 18.07 13.16 -3.40
N ARG A 8 17.11 13.74 -2.67
CA ARG A 8 16.06 12.99 -1.99
C ARG A 8 15.06 12.50 -3.02
N THR A 9 15.08 11.20 -3.31
CA THR A 9 14.04 10.54 -4.10
C THR A 9 12.76 10.45 -3.28
N LEU A 10 11.70 11.14 -3.71
CA LEU A 10 10.38 10.93 -3.17
C LEU A 10 9.92 9.52 -3.56
N VAL A 11 9.79 8.64 -2.56
CA VAL A 11 9.23 7.28 -2.74
C VAL A 11 7.75 7.29 -2.39
N TRP A 12 7.38 7.91 -1.25
CA TRP A 12 5.99 7.96 -0.78
C TRP A 12 5.44 9.37 -0.76
N THR A 13 4.40 9.60 -1.58
CA THR A 13 3.60 10.82 -1.54
C THR A 13 2.84 10.94 -0.21
N VAL A 14 2.48 12.17 0.15
CA VAL A 14 1.76 12.45 1.40
C VAL A 14 0.45 11.65 1.53
N PRO A 15 -0.42 11.53 0.50
CA PRO A 15 -1.66 10.76 0.62
C PRO A 15 -1.45 9.29 0.97
N ILE A 16 -0.43 8.64 0.37
CA ILE A 16 -0.11 7.24 0.65
C ILE A 16 0.44 7.05 2.06
N ARG A 17 1.25 8.00 2.55
CA ARG A 17 1.78 8.00 3.91
C ARG A 17 0.69 8.16 4.95
N LEU A 18 -0.21 9.12 4.75
CA LEU A 18 -1.36 9.33 5.63
C LEU A 18 -2.29 8.11 5.62
N GLY A 19 -2.62 7.58 4.44
CA GLY A 19 -3.43 6.38 4.33
C GLY A 19 -2.78 5.16 5.00
N HIS A 20 -1.46 5.02 4.92
CA HIS A 20 -0.75 3.93 5.60
C HIS A 20 -0.83 4.05 7.12
N TRP A 21 -0.51 5.21 7.68
CA TRP A 21 -0.55 5.42 9.13
C TRP A 21 -1.98 5.39 9.68
N CYS A 22 -2.96 5.86 8.91
CA CYS A 22 -4.38 5.70 9.24
C CYS A 22 -4.78 4.22 9.31
N LEU A 23 -4.38 3.42 8.32
CA LEU A 23 -4.62 1.97 8.34
C LEU A 23 -3.94 1.30 9.53
N ALA A 24 -2.68 1.65 9.83
CA ALA A 24 -1.97 1.12 10.98
C ALA A 24 -2.68 1.48 12.30
N ALA A 25 -3.15 2.72 12.44
CA ALA A 25 -3.92 3.15 13.60
C ALA A 25 -5.24 2.37 13.73
N LEU A 26 -5.96 2.13 12.62
CA LEU A 26 -7.18 1.31 12.63
C LEU A 26 -6.90 -0.13 13.08
N VAL A 27 -5.78 -0.71 12.63
CA VAL A 27 -5.36 -2.04 13.09
C VAL A 27 -5.06 -2.04 14.59
N VAL A 28 -4.30 -1.05 15.08
CA VAL A 28 -3.98 -0.91 16.50
C VAL A 28 -5.24 -0.73 17.35
N VAL A 29 -6.15 0.18 16.96
CA VAL A 29 -7.43 0.38 17.64
C VAL A 29 -8.25 -0.91 17.62
N ASN A 30 -8.28 -1.63 16.49
CA ASN A 30 -8.97 -2.91 16.43
C ASN A 30 -8.34 -3.96 17.36
N LEU A 31 -7.04 -3.93 17.64
CA LEU A 31 -6.43 -4.89 18.57
C LEU A 31 -6.85 -4.63 20.03
N PHE A 32 -6.97 -3.36 20.43
CA PHE A 32 -7.26 -3.00 21.82
C PHE A 32 -8.76 -2.90 22.15
N PHE A 33 -9.60 -2.55 21.19
CA PHE A 33 -11.03 -2.27 21.42
C PHE A 33 -11.95 -3.34 20.80
N ASN A 34 -11.41 -4.47 20.37
CA ASN A 34 -12.20 -5.56 19.79
C ASN A 34 -12.85 -6.41 20.89
N ASP A 35 -14.17 -6.25 21.04
CA ASP A 35 -15.04 -7.32 21.49
C ASP A 35 -15.19 -8.32 20.34
N THR A 36 -14.70 -9.54 20.52
CA THR A 36 -14.65 -10.62 19.50
C THR A 36 -15.88 -10.65 18.59
N GLY A 37 -15.73 -10.23 17.33
CA GLY A 37 -16.81 -10.28 16.32
C GLY A 37 -17.95 -9.26 16.49
N GLY A 38 -17.82 -8.34 17.44
CA GLY A 38 -18.80 -7.31 17.75
C GLY A 38 -18.93 -6.21 16.69
N LYS A 39 -19.85 -5.27 16.93
CA LYS A 39 -20.12 -4.14 16.02
C LYS A 39 -18.87 -3.30 15.75
N VAL A 40 -18.04 -3.08 16.78
CA VAL A 40 -16.82 -2.26 16.72
C VAL A 40 -15.81 -2.84 15.72
N HIS A 41 -15.48 -4.13 15.83
CA HIS A 41 -14.59 -4.81 14.88
C HIS A 41 -15.04 -4.67 13.43
N ARG A 42 -16.36 -4.82 13.20
CA ARG A 42 -16.94 -4.73 11.87
C ARG A 42 -16.81 -3.33 11.26
N TYR A 43 -17.15 -2.29 12.02
CA TYR A 43 -17.03 -0.91 11.54
C TYR A 43 -15.57 -0.50 11.32
N ILE A 44 -14.65 -0.91 12.21
CA ILE A 44 -13.21 -0.67 12.00
C ILE A 44 -12.71 -1.40 10.75
N GLY A 45 -13.16 -2.64 10.53
CA GLY A 45 -12.87 -3.40 9.31
C GLY A 45 -13.34 -2.69 8.04
N TYR A 46 -14.55 -2.14 8.03
CA TYR A 46 -15.05 -1.35 6.89
C TYR A 46 -14.24 -0.07 6.67
N ALA A 47 -13.88 0.65 7.74
CA ALA A 47 -13.01 1.81 7.64
C ALA A 47 -11.63 1.44 7.06
N ALA A 48 -11.03 0.34 7.52
CA ALA A 48 -9.75 -0.16 7.03
C ALA A 48 -9.83 -0.54 5.54
N ALA A 49 -10.89 -1.23 5.13
CA ALA A 49 -11.13 -1.59 3.73
C ALA A 49 -11.26 -0.35 2.83
N ALA A 50 -11.97 0.69 3.29
CA ALA A 50 -12.10 1.95 2.58
C ALA A 50 -10.74 2.66 2.41
N VAL A 51 -9.92 2.71 3.47
CA VAL A 51 -8.56 3.27 3.40
C VAL A 51 -7.69 2.51 2.39
N VAL A 52 -7.75 1.17 2.38
CA VAL A 52 -7.03 0.35 1.38
C VAL A 52 -7.50 0.68 -0.03
N ALA A 53 -8.82 0.72 -0.27
CA ALA A 53 -9.37 1.04 -1.58
C ALA A 53 -8.91 2.42 -2.08
N LEU A 54 -8.97 3.44 -1.22
CA LEU A 54 -8.47 4.78 -1.55
C LEU A 54 -6.99 4.79 -1.93
N ARG A 55 -6.15 4.02 -1.22
CA ARG A 55 -4.72 3.89 -1.56
C ARG A 55 -4.50 3.23 -2.91
N LEU A 56 -5.25 2.17 -3.20
CA LEU A 56 -5.16 1.48 -4.49
C LEU A 56 -5.60 2.40 -5.64
N ILE A 57 -6.73 3.11 -5.48
CA ILE A 57 -7.22 4.08 -6.46
C ILE A 57 -6.17 5.18 -6.68
N TYR A 58 -5.63 5.76 -5.60
CA TYR A 58 -4.59 6.79 -5.71
C TYR A 58 -3.37 6.28 -6.49
N GLY A 59 -2.87 5.09 -6.18
CA GLY A 59 -1.73 4.49 -6.88
C GLY A 59 -2.02 4.20 -8.35
N LEU A 60 -3.24 3.76 -8.69
CA LEU A 60 -3.65 3.51 -10.07
C LEU A 60 -3.78 4.80 -10.88
N VAL A 61 -4.41 5.83 -10.30
CA VAL A 61 -4.54 7.16 -10.93
C VAL A 61 -3.16 7.80 -11.13
N HIS A 62 -2.25 7.65 -10.17
CA HIS A 62 -0.90 8.24 -10.20
C HIS A 62 0.19 7.21 -10.55
N ARG A 63 -0.09 6.27 -11.47
CA ARG A 63 0.81 5.16 -11.85
C ARG A 63 2.24 5.56 -12.24
N HIS A 64 2.41 6.78 -12.73
CA HIS A 64 3.69 7.35 -13.17
C HIS A 64 4.42 8.16 -12.09
N GLY A 65 3.76 8.42 -10.96
CA GLY A 65 4.33 9.16 -9.84
C GLY A 65 5.10 8.27 -8.85
N PRO A 66 5.72 8.89 -7.83
CA PRO A 66 6.48 8.22 -6.77
C PRO A 66 5.83 6.99 -6.16
N SER A 67 4.51 7.04 -5.96
CA SER A 67 3.73 6.00 -5.30
C SER A 67 2.74 5.32 -6.24
N GLY A 68 3.05 5.30 -7.53
CA GLY A 68 2.23 4.67 -8.55
C GLY A 68 2.14 3.15 -8.36
N LEU A 69 0.93 2.60 -8.46
CA LEU A 69 0.70 1.17 -8.44
C LEU A 69 0.92 0.60 -9.84
N ARG A 70 1.93 -0.28 -9.97
CA ARG A 70 2.25 -0.98 -11.21
C ARG A 70 2.13 -2.48 -10.98
N PRO A 71 0.95 -3.07 -11.25
CA PRO A 71 0.81 -4.51 -11.10
C PRO A 71 1.81 -5.22 -12.02
N PRO A 72 2.45 -6.31 -11.56
CA PRO A 72 3.39 -7.05 -12.39
C PRO A 72 2.69 -7.59 -13.63
N SER A 73 3.40 -7.59 -14.77
CA SER A 73 2.86 -8.17 -16.00
C SER A 73 2.59 -9.67 -15.80
N PRO A 74 1.38 -10.18 -16.11
CA PRO A 74 1.09 -11.61 -15.99
C PRO A 74 2.04 -12.49 -16.81
N SER A 75 2.51 -12.02 -17.97
CA SER A 75 3.49 -12.75 -18.78
C SER A 75 4.87 -12.76 -18.13
N ALA A 76 5.27 -11.66 -17.48
CA ALA A 76 6.53 -11.59 -16.74
C ALA A 76 6.50 -12.53 -15.52
N CYS A 77 5.38 -12.58 -14.77
CA CYS A 77 5.21 -13.54 -13.67
C CYS A 77 5.34 -14.98 -14.18
N ARG A 78 4.68 -15.34 -15.29
CA ARG A 78 4.78 -16.69 -15.86
C ARG A 78 6.19 -17.01 -16.34
N ALA A 79 6.88 -16.08 -16.99
CA ALA A 79 8.25 -16.26 -17.44
C ALA A 79 9.20 -16.48 -16.26
N HIS A 80 9.05 -15.72 -15.18
CA HIS A 80 9.83 -15.88 -13.95
C HIS A 80 9.58 -17.22 -13.26
N LEU A 81 8.31 -17.63 -13.13
CA LEU A 81 7.96 -18.95 -12.56
C LEU A 81 8.56 -20.09 -13.40
N ARG A 82 8.50 -20.01 -14.73
CA ARG A 82 9.13 -21.00 -15.62
C ARG A 82 10.64 -21.05 -15.41
N ALA A 83 11.30 -19.90 -15.29
CA ALA A 83 12.73 -19.82 -15.05
C ALA A 83 13.14 -20.46 -13.71
N MET A 84 12.31 -20.31 -12.66
CA MET A 84 12.53 -20.98 -11.37
C MET A 84 12.36 -22.50 -11.45
N CYS A 85 11.44 -22.98 -12.29
CA CYS A 85 11.21 -24.43 -12.48
C CYS A 85 12.22 -25.10 -13.43
N SER A 86 12.95 -24.31 -14.24
CA SER A 86 13.94 -24.82 -15.21
C SER A 86 15.39 -24.74 -14.71
N GLY A 87 15.62 -24.32 -13.47
CA GLY A 87 16.90 -24.39 -12.78
C GLY A 87 16.95 -25.59 -11.85
#